data_AF-A0A1H8ZFB6-F1
#
_entry.id   AF-A0A1H8ZFB6-F1
#
_cell.length_a   1.000
_cell.length_b   1.000
_cell.length_c   1.000
_cell.angle_alpha   90.00
_cell.angle_beta   90.00
_cell.angle_gamma   90.00
#
_symmetry.space_group_name_H-M   'P 1'
#
loop_
_entity.id
_entity.type
_entity.pdbx_description
1 polymer ?
#
loop_
_entity_poly.entity_id
_entity_poly.type
_entity_poly.pdbx_seq_one_letter_code
_entity_poly.pdbx_strand_id
1 'polypeptide(L)'
;MTPSPKSILIIEDEAVIAMEIEAALRSLGYRIAGKARNGDKALDLLASTKPDLALLDIELKGTLNGIDLARIIREKYNFPFVFLTAFSDRATLDSLRDTLPYGYIVKPFNESDLYTTIEIALDKFAAEQAPVFPTILSLNERLKEPLTEREYETLQLLDEGLSYREIGERLFLSVNTVKSYQKNLFAKIGASSRHQAVSWVRGGR
;
A
#
# COMPACT_ATOMS: atom_id res chain seq x y z
N MET A 1 4.76 13.35 18.00
CA MET A 1 4.82 13.95 16.65
C MET A 1 3.54 13.54 15.96
N THR A 2 2.56 14.43 15.80
CA THR A 2 1.32 14.12 15.07
C THR A 2 1.68 13.85 13.61
N PRO A 3 1.18 12.77 12.99
CA PRO A 3 1.43 12.53 11.57
C PRO A 3 0.99 13.74 10.76
N SER A 4 1.76 14.09 9.72
CA SER A 4 1.38 15.15 8.79
C SER A 4 0.06 14.77 8.11
N PRO A 5 -0.89 15.71 7.97
CA PRO A 5 -2.19 15.41 7.37
C PRO A 5 -2.00 14.96 5.92
N LYS A 6 -2.71 13.88 5.56
CA LYS A 6 -2.65 13.23 4.24
C LYS A 6 -3.12 14.18 3.14
N SER A 7 -2.44 14.15 2.01
CA SER A 7 -2.67 15.07 0.89
C SER A 7 -3.42 14.37 -0.24
N ILE A 8 -4.61 14.87 -0.57
CA ILE A 8 -5.54 14.24 -1.53
C ILE A 8 -5.57 15.05 -2.82
N LEU A 9 -5.41 14.38 -3.96
CA LEU A 9 -5.60 14.95 -5.29
C LEU A 9 -7.06 14.77 -5.72
N ILE A 10 -7.72 15.86 -6.15
CA ILE A 10 -9.10 15.81 -6.65
C ILE A 10 -9.07 15.94 -8.17
N ILE A 11 -9.68 14.99 -8.87
CA ILE A 11 -9.79 14.99 -10.34
C ILE A 11 -11.27 14.87 -10.70
N GLU A 12 -11.89 16.01 -11.02
CA GLU A 12 -13.34 16.19 -11.14
C GLU A 12 -13.61 17.40 -12.05
N ASP A 13 -14.39 17.24 -13.13
CA ASP A 13 -14.62 18.30 -14.12
C ASP A 13 -15.74 19.27 -13.69
N GLU A 14 -16.69 18.79 -12.87
CA GLU A 14 -17.76 19.56 -12.27
C GLU A 14 -17.25 20.41 -11.09
N ALA A 15 -17.14 21.73 -11.30
CA ALA A 15 -16.56 22.65 -10.31
C ALA A 15 -17.28 22.63 -8.96
N VAL A 16 -18.61 22.46 -8.97
CA VAL A 16 -19.43 22.42 -7.75
C VAL A 16 -19.08 21.18 -6.93
N ILE A 17 -19.06 20.00 -7.56
CA ILE A 17 -18.68 18.74 -6.91
C ILE A 17 -17.23 18.81 -6.40
N ALA A 18 -16.30 19.33 -7.20
CA ALA A 18 -14.91 19.49 -6.78
C ALA A 18 -14.75 20.42 -5.56
N MET A 19 -15.60 21.45 -5.44
CA MET A 19 -15.63 22.35 -4.28
C MET A 19 -16.23 21.67 -3.04
N GLU A 20 -17.30 20.90 -3.21
CA GLU A 20 -17.92 20.12 -2.13
C GLU A 20 -16.95 19.09 -1.56
N ILE A 21 -16.27 18.33 -2.44
CA ILE A 21 -15.21 17.39 -2.05
C ILE A 21 -14.10 18.13 -1.30
N GLU A 22 -13.61 19.26 -1.82
CA GLU A 22 -12.56 20.02 -1.13
C GLU A 22 -12.98 20.47 0.26
N ALA A 23 -14.21 20.99 0.41
CA ALA A 23 -14.73 21.43 1.70
C ALA A 23 -14.81 20.27 2.70
N ALA A 24 -15.37 19.13 2.28
CA ALA A 24 -15.46 17.91 3.07
C ALA A 24 -14.08 17.37 3.46
N LEU A 25 -13.13 17.30 2.53
CA LEU A 25 -11.77 16.82 2.83
C LEU A 25 -11.06 17.72 3.84
N ARG A 26 -11.25 19.04 3.74
CA ARG A 26 -10.67 20.00 4.70
C ARG A 26 -11.33 19.89 6.08
N SER A 27 -12.65 19.68 6.16
CA SER A 27 -13.35 19.48 7.45
C SER A 27 -12.89 18.21 8.15
N LEU A 28 -12.58 17.16 7.39
CA LEU A 28 -12.02 15.89 7.86
C LEU A 28 -10.51 15.95 8.20
N GLY A 29 -9.84 17.09 7.97
CA GLY A 29 -8.43 17.30 8.32
C GLY A 29 -7.41 16.88 7.25
N TYR A 30 -7.86 16.57 6.02
CA TYR A 30 -6.97 16.32 4.89
C TYR A 30 -6.44 17.61 4.26
N ARG A 31 -5.28 17.50 3.59
CA ARG A 31 -4.75 18.54 2.69
C ARG A 31 -5.17 18.27 1.26
N ILE A 32 -5.25 19.33 0.45
CA ILE A 32 -5.50 19.21 -0.98
C ILE A 32 -4.18 19.32 -1.73
N ALA A 33 -3.77 18.25 -2.41
CA ALA A 33 -2.59 18.22 -3.27
C ALA A 33 -2.77 19.12 -4.50
N GLY A 34 -3.99 19.18 -5.01
CA GLY A 34 -4.40 19.98 -6.15
C GLY A 34 -5.79 19.60 -6.63
N LYS A 35 -6.30 20.35 -7.60
CA LYS A 35 -7.57 20.06 -8.28
C LYS A 35 -7.36 20.08 -9.79
N ALA A 36 -7.75 19.02 -10.47
CA ALA A 36 -7.76 18.93 -11.92
C ALA A 36 -9.20 18.81 -12.42
N ARG A 37 -9.49 19.52 -13.52
CA ARG A 37 -10.81 19.48 -14.19
C ARG A 37 -10.81 18.69 -15.50
N ASN A 38 -9.65 18.13 -15.87
CA ASN A 38 -9.44 17.32 -17.05
C ASN A 38 -8.14 16.52 -16.88
N GLY A 39 -7.92 15.54 -17.76
CA GLY A 39 -6.76 14.67 -17.67
C GLY A 39 -5.42 15.35 -17.88
N ASP A 40 -5.32 16.35 -18.78
CA ASP A 40 -4.06 17.07 -19.00
C ASP A 40 -3.59 17.78 -17.72
N LYS A 41 -4.51 18.49 -17.04
CA LYS A 41 -4.20 19.15 -15.77
C LYS A 41 -3.91 18.14 -14.66
N ALA A 42 -4.55 16.98 -14.69
CA ALA A 42 -4.25 15.90 -13.74
C ALA A 42 -2.82 15.38 -13.92
N LEU A 43 -2.35 15.19 -15.17
CA LEU A 43 -0.98 14.79 -15.44
C LEU A 43 0.05 15.80 -14.93
N ASP A 44 -0.19 17.10 -15.13
CA ASP A 44 0.67 18.16 -14.59
C ASP A 44 0.77 18.06 -13.06
N LEU A 45 -0.36 17.85 -12.38
CA LEU A 45 -0.41 17.74 -10.92
C LEU A 45 0.24 16.44 -10.44
N LEU A 46 0.04 15.31 -11.13
CA LEU A 46 0.72 14.06 -10.80
C LEU A 46 2.24 14.18 -10.91
N ALA A 47 2.73 14.95 -11.89
CA ALA A 47 4.17 15.18 -12.07
C ALA A 47 4.77 16.17 -11.06
N SER A 48 3.99 17.15 -10.61
CA SER A 48 4.47 18.25 -9.75
C SER A 48 4.13 18.10 -8.27
N THR A 49 3.22 17.19 -7.92
CA THR A 49 2.74 16.96 -6.55
C THR A 49 2.99 15.51 -6.12
N LYS A 50 3.00 15.28 -4.80
CA LYS A 50 3.13 13.93 -4.21
C LYS A 50 1.89 13.65 -3.36
N PRO A 51 0.74 13.35 -3.99
CA PRO A 51 -0.48 13.02 -3.25
C PRO A 51 -0.31 11.67 -2.52
N ASP A 52 -0.96 11.54 -1.37
CA ASP A 52 -1.14 10.26 -0.67
C ASP A 52 -2.28 9.44 -1.27
N LEU A 53 -3.29 10.09 -1.87
CA LEU A 53 -4.42 9.44 -2.53
C LEU A 53 -5.04 10.35 -3.60
N ALA A 54 -5.66 9.77 -4.63
CA ALA A 54 -6.47 10.50 -5.61
C ALA A 54 -7.95 10.11 -5.55
N LEU A 55 -8.83 11.10 -5.55
CA LEU A 55 -10.25 10.95 -5.88
C LEU A 55 -10.43 11.26 -7.35
N LEU A 56 -10.96 10.30 -8.10
CA LEU A 56 -10.93 10.30 -9.55
C LEU A 56 -12.32 10.08 -10.12
N ASP A 57 -12.89 11.09 -10.76
CA ASP A 57 -14.08 10.86 -11.58
C ASP A 57 -13.73 9.94 -12.76
N ILE A 58 -14.59 8.97 -13.01
CA ILE A 58 -14.51 8.10 -14.18
C ILE A 58 -14.78 8.92 -15.45
N GLU A 59 -15.78 9.79 -15.41
CA GLU A 59 -16.24 10.58 -16.56
C GLU A 59 -15.54 11.94 -16.59
N LEU A 60 -14.32 11.98 -17.13
CA LEU A 60 -13.64 13.24 -17.38
C LEU A 60 -13.80 13.67 -18.83
N LYS A 61 -14.12 14.95 -19.02
CA LYS A 61 -14.08 15.58 -20.35
C LYS A 61 -12.64 15.70 -20.83
N GLY A 62 -12.41 15.38 -22.10
CA GLY A 62 -11.12 15.57 -22.77
C GLY A 62 -10.63 14.30 -23.47
N THR A 63 -9.32 14.27 -23.72
CA THR A 63 -8.61 13.17 -24.38
C THR A 63 -8.34 11.98 -23.45
N LEU A 64 -8.12 12.26 -22.16
CA LEU A 64 -7.86 11.26 -21.12
C LEU A 64 -9.02 11.25 -20.14
N ASN A 65 -9.64 10.09 -19.98
CA ASN A 65 -10.71 9.88 -18.99
C ASN A 65 -10.14 9.41 -17.64
N GLY A 66 -11.00 9.18 -16.65
CA GLY A 66 -10.58 8.70 -15.33
C GLY A 66 -9.90 7.34 -15.36
N ILE A 67 -10.30 6.45 -16.27
CA ILE A 67 -9.73 5.10 -16.40
C ILE A 67 -8.28 5.16 -16.91
N ASP A 68 -8.03 6.03 -17.90
CA ASP A 68 -6.69 6.24 -18.45
C ASP A 68 -5.75 6.79 -17.37
N LEU A 69 -6.22 7.77 -16.59
CA LEU A 69 -5.47 8.33 -15.47
C LEU A 69 -5.21 7.30 -14.37
N ALA A 70 -6.17 6.44 -14.06
CA ALA A 70 -6.01 5.36 -13.08
C ALA A 70 -4.87 4.40 -13.45
N ARG A 71 -4.79 4.01 -14.73
CA ARG A 71 -3.67 3.19 -15.25
C ARG A 71 -2.33 3.89 -15.08
N ILE A 72 -2.27 5.17 -15.45
CA ILE A 72 -1.05 5.97 -15.32
C ILE A 72 -0.63 6.12 -13.85
N ILE A 73 -1.57 6.40 -12.94
CA ILE A 73 -1.32 6.49 -11.50
C ILE A 73 -0.69 5.19 -11.02
N ARG A 74 -1.28 4.05 -11.35
CA ARG A 74 -0.78 2.75 -10.89
C ARG A 74 0.59 2.40 -11.45
N GLU A 75 0.78 2.52 -12.76
CA GLU A 75 2.01 2.05 -13.42
C GLU A 75 3.21 2.98 -13.18
N LYS A 76 2.97 4.29 -13.11
CA LYS A 76 4.04 5.30 -13.06
C LYS A 76 4.26 5.91 -11.68
N TYR A 77 3.19 6.19 -10.95
CA TYR A 77 3.27 6.96 -9.68
C TYR A 77 3.09 6.08 -8.43
N ASN A 78 2.35 4.98 -8.56
CA ASN A 78 2.13 3.94 -7.57
C ASN A 78 1.67 4.47 -6.20
N PHE A 79 0.46 5.04 -6.15
CA PHE A 79 -0.22 5.45 -4.92
C PHE A 79 -1.74 5.14 -5.05
N PRO A 80 -2.50 5.04 -3.94
CA PRO A 80 -3.88 4.59 -4.01
C PRO A 80 -4.79 5.64 -4.66
N PHE A 81 -5.79 5.17 -5.38
CA PHE A 81 -6.85 6.01 -5.93
C PHE A 81 -8.22 5.37 -5.70
N VAL A 82 -9.24 6.22 -5.63
CA VAL A 82 -10.64 5.88 -5.41
C VAL A 82 -11.45 6.52 -6.52
N PHE A 83 -12.31 5.75 -7.17
CA PHE A 83 -13.18 6.28 -8.22
C PHE A 83 -14.40 6.97 -7.61
N LEU A 84 -14.79 8.08 -8.23
CA LEU A 84 -16.10 8.70 -8.07
C LEU A 84 -16.96 8.27 -9.27
N THR A 85 -18.16 7.74 -9.02
CA THR A 85 -19.02 7.20 -10.09
C THR A 85 -20.46 7.70 -9.96
N ALA A 86 -21.06 8.12 -11.06
CA ALA A 86 -22.52 8.31 -11.16
C ALA A 86 -23.27 7.00 -11.44
N PHE A 87 -22.55 5.96 -11.90
CA PHE A 87 -23.15 4.70 -12.34
C PHE A 87 -23.11 3.63 -11.25
N SER A 88 -24.23 2.94 -11.11
CA SER A 88 -24.38 1.72 -10.33
C SER A 88 -24.34 0.46 -11.19
N ASP A 89 -24.07 0.57 -12.50
CA ASP A 89 -24.18 -0.55 -13.42
C ASP A 89 -22.91 -1.42 -13.45
N ARG A 90 -23.12 -2.74 -13.40
CA ARG A 90 -22.05 -3.71 -13.16
C ARG A 90 -21.08 -3.84 -14.33
N ALA A 91 -21.53 -3.58 -15.56
CA ALA A 91 -20.70 -3.70 -16.76
C ALA A 91 -19.58 -2.65 -16.79
N THR A 92 -19.90 -1.40 -16.43
CA THR A 92 -18.90 -0.33 -16.26
C THR A 92 -17.90 -0.69 -15.17
N LEU A 93 -18.38 -1.11 -13.98
CA LEU A 93 -17.51 -1.54 -12.87
C LEU A 93 -16.60 -2.72 -13.21
N ASP A 94 -17.07 -3.68 -14.01
CA ASP A 94 -16.27 -4.82 -14.44
C ASP A 94 -15.13 -4.39 -15.38
N SER A 95 -15.34 -3.40 -16.25
CA SER A 95 -14.28 -2.86 -17.12
C SER A 95 -13.21 -2.05 -16.37
N LEU A 96 -13.51 -1.60 -15.15
CA LEU A 96 -12.58 -0.87 -14.29
C LEU A 96 -11.69 -1.78 -13.44
N ARG A 97 -12.01 -3.08 -13.33
CA ARG A 97 -11.30 -4.01 -12.44
C ARG A 97 -9.81 -4.10 -12.71
N ASP A 98 -9.41 -4.02 -13.98
CA ASP A 98 -8.00 -4.14 -14.36
C ASP A 98 -7.15 -2.97 -13.82
N THR A 99 -7.79 -1.83 -13.52
CA THR A 99 -7.09 -0.70 -12.88
C THR A 99 -6.76 -0.96 -11.40
N LEU A 100 -7.42 -1.94 -10.76
CA LEU A 100 -7.37 -2.24 -9.31
C LEU A 100 -7.49 -0.99 -8.43
N PRO A 101 -8.66 -0.33 -8.43
CA PRO A 101 -8.90 0.80 -7.53
C PRO A 101 -8.98 0.34 -6.08
N TYR A 102 -8.61 1.22 -5.16
CA TYR A 102 -8.66 0.96 -3.72
C TYR A 102 -10.05 1.21 -3.12
N GLY A 103 -10.97 1.78 -3.90
CA GLY A 103 -12.36 1.98 -3.53
C GLY A 103 -13.18 2.64 -4.64
N TYR A 104 -14.49 2.70 -4.42
CA TYR A 104 -15.45 3.40 -5.25
C TYR A 104 -16.40 4.19 -4.35
N ILE A 105 -16.75 5.39 -4.77
CA ILE A 105 -17.74 6.25 -4.12
C ILE A 105 -18.80 6.60 -5.14
N VAL A 106 -20.05 6.24 -4.84
CA VAL A 106 -21.19 6.52 -5.72
C VAL A 106 -21.71 7.93 -5.43
N LYS A 107 -21.97 8.71 -6.48
CA LYS A 107 -22.60 10.03 -6.41
C LYS A 107 -24.13 9.87 -6.31
N PRO A 108 -24.84 10.64 -5.46
CA PRO A 108 -24.31 11.59 -4.47
C PRO A 108 -23.76 10.88 -3.23
N PHE A 109 -22.74 11.48 -2.61
CA PHE A 109 -22.06 10.98 -1.42
C PHE A 109 -22.06 12.02 -0.30
N ASN A 110 -21.80 11.59 0.93
CA ASN A 110 -21.62 12.46 2.10
C ASN A 110 -20.17 12.44 2.62
N GLU A 111 -19.87 13.27 3.63
CA GLU A 111 -18.52 13.33 4.25
C GLU A 111 -18.07 11.99 4.85
N SER A 112 -19.00 11.20 5.41
CA SER A 112 -18.70 9.89 5.99
C SER A 112 -18.32 8.86 4.93
N ASP A 113 -18.93 8.91 3.74
CA ASP A 113 -18.60 8.03 2.62
C ASP A 113 -17.16 8.33 2.12
N LEU A 114 -16.83 9.62 1.99
CA LEU A 114 -15.47 10.08 1.66
C LEU A 114 -14.47 9.60 2.70
N TYR A 115 -14.69 9.93 3.97
CA TYR A 115 -13.78 9.59 5.07
C TYR A 115 -13.51 8.08 5.14
N THR A 116 -14.58 7.29 5.21
CA THR A 116 -14.47 5.83 5.37
C THR A 116 -13.72 5.20 4.20
N THR A 117 -14.06 5.61 2.97
CA THR A 117 -13.43 5.03 1.77
C THR A 117 -11.96 5.43 1.64
N ILE A 118 -11.62 6.67 1.99
CA ILE A 118 -10.24 7.17 1.95
C ILE A 118 -9.38 6.44 2.99
N GLU A 119 -9.84 6.32 4.23
CA GLU A 119 -9.09 5.61 5.27
C GLU A 119 -8.87 4.14 4.90
N ILE A 120 -9.91 3.44 4.43
CA ILE A 120 -9.78 2.05 3.96
C ILE A 120 -8.77 1.94 2.80
N ALA A 121 -8.81 2.87 1.84
CA ALA A 121 -7.91 2.86 0.70
C ALA A 121 -6.45 3.09 1.11
N LEU A 122 -6.21 4.05 2.01
CA LEU A 122 -4.88 4.34 2.56
C LEU A 122 -4.33 3.15 3.37
N ASP A 123 -5.16 2.53 4.22
CA ASP A 123 -4.76 1.38 5.04
C ASP A 123 -4.45 0.16 4.19
N LYS A 124 -5.29 -0.14 3.18
CA LYS A 124 -5.05 -1.24 2.24
C LYS A 124 -3.75 -1.06 1.48
N PHE A 125 -3.51 0.15 0.95
CA PHE A 125 -2.27 0.44 0.26
C PHE A 125 -1.07 0.33 1.20
N ALA A 126 -1.16 0.86 2.43
CA ALA A 126 -0.09 0.73 3.42
C ALA A 126 0.21 -0.74 3.77
N ALA A 127 -0.82 -1.59 3.85
CA ALA A 127 -0.66 -3.02 4.09
C ALA A 127 -0.02 -3.76 2.91
N GLU A 128 -0.33 -3.38 1.67
CA GLU A 128 0.32 -3.92 0.46
C GLU A 128 1.79 -3.49 0.33
N GLN A 129 2.11 -2.27 0.78
CA GLN A 129 3.49 -1.77 0.83
C GLN A 129 4.25 -2.22 2.08
N ALA A 130 3.56 -2.78 3.08
CA ALA A 130 4.22 -3.31 4.25
C ALA A 130 5.13 -4.46 3.80
N PRO A 131 6.37 -4.53 4.28
CA PRO A 131 7.24 -5.66 3.98
C PRO A 131 6.60 -6.93 4.56
N VAL A 132 5.90 -7.69 3.71
CA VAL A 132 5.45 -9.03 4.04
C VAL A 132 6.70 -9.85 4.29
N PHE A 133 6.76 -10.54 5.44
CA PHE A 133 7.85 -11.46 5.68
C PHE A 133 7.87 -12.48 4.53
N PRO A 134 8.93 -12.55 3.72
CA PRO A 134 8.95 -13.37 2.51
C PRO A 134 8.72 -14.83 2.85
N THR A 135 7.93 -15.53 2.04
CA THR A 135 7.66 -16.96 2.24
C THR A 135 8.94 -17.79 2.16
N ILE A 136 8.97 -18.95 2.83
CA ILE A 136 10.12 -19.86 2.78
C ILE A 136 10.51 -20.24 1.34
N LEU A 137 9.54 -20.36 0.43
CA LEU A 137 9.77 -20.61 -0.99
C LEU A 137 10.55 -19.45 -1.63
N SER A 138 10.07 -18.21 -1.46
CA SER A 138 10.73 -17.02 -2.01
C SER A 138 12.14 -16.79 -1.44
N LEU A 139 12.38 -17.16 -0.18
CA LEU A 139 13.71 -17.09 0.43
C LEU A 139 14.63 -18.17 -0.13
N ASN A 140 14.14 -19.40 -0.29
CA ASN A 140 14.94 -20.51 -0.78
C ASN A 140 15.35 -20.34 -2.24
N GLU A 141 14.57 -19.64 -3.06
CA GLU A 141 14.97 -19.25 -4.43
C GLU A 141 16.24 -18.38 -4.46
N ARG A 142 16.53 -17.65 -3.37
CA ARG A 142 17.71 -16.77 -3.23
C ARG A 142 18.92 -17.47 -2.63
N LEU A 143 18.79 -18.73 -2.19
CA LEU A 143 19.79 -19.44 -1.41
C LEU A 143 20.38 -20.64 -2.16
N LYS A 144 21.67 -20.88 -1.95
CA LYS A 144 22.34 -22.09 -2.46
C LYS A 144 21.90 -23.34 -1.69
N GLU A 145 21.64 -23.19 -0.40
CA GLU A 145 21.15 -24.25 0.49
C GLU A 145 19.81 -23.79 1.09
N PRO A 146 18.74 -24.57 0.95
CA PRO A 146 17.42 -24.15 1.42
C PRO A 146 17.35 -24.11 2.94
N LEU A 147 16.61 -23.14 3.46
CA LEU A 147 16.15 -23.13 4.85
C LEU A 147 15.18 -24.30 5.07
N THR A 148 15.33 -24.94 6.22
CA THR A 148 14.31 -25.83 6.79
C THR A 148 13.17 -25.03 7.40
N GLU A 149 12.01 -25.66 7.63
CA GLU A 149 10.88 -25.02 8.31
C GLU A 149 11.27 -24.44 9.67
N ARG A 150 12.08 -25.16 10.46
CA ARG A 150 12.53 -24.68 11.78
C ARG A 150 13.50 -23.49 11.71
N GLU A 151 14.38 -23.46 10.71
CA GLU A 151 15.26 -22.30 10.48
C GLU A 151 14.46 -21.08 10.03
N TYR A 152 13.43 -21.29 9.19
CA TYR A 152 12.51 -20.24 8.75
C TYR A 152 11.66 -19.68 9.89
N GLU A 153 11.04 -20.54 10.71
CA GLU A 153 10.30 -20.13 11.92
C GLU A 153 11.20 -19.37 12.89
N THR A 154 12.45 -19.83 13.08
CA THR A 154 13.43 -19.12 13.90
C THR A 154 13.71 -17.72 13.32
N LEU A 155 13.88 -17.60 12.00
CA LEU A 155 14.11 -16.32 11.33
C LEU A 155 12.93 -15.35 11.50
N GLN A 156 11.68 -15.83 11.39
CA GLN A 156 10.46 -15.04 11.62
C GLN A 156 10.44 -14.44 13.03
N LEU A 157 10.65 -15.27 14.05
CA LEU A 157 10.62 -14.81 15.44
C LEU A 157 11.84 -13.90 15.77
N LEU A 158 12.95 -14.05 15.04
CA LEU A 158 14.06 -13.10 15.12
C LEU A 158 13.71 -11.73 14.50
N ASP A 159 12.90 -11.68 13.45
CA ASP A 159 12.40 -10.43 12.88
C ASP A 159 11.40 -9.71 13.81
N GLU A 160 10.59 -10.48 14.54
CA GLU A 160 9.64 -9.97 15.54
C GLU A 160 10.29 -9.43 16.82
N GLY A 161 11.61 -9.59 17.01
CA GLY A 161 12.32 -9.05 18.18
C GLY A 161 12.44 -10.02 19.36
N LEU A 162 11.97 -11.27 19.26
CA LEU A 162 12.01 -12.23 20.37
C LEU A 162 13.44 -12.69 20.71
N SER A 163 13.70 -12.91 21.99
CA SER A 163 14.92 -13.53 22.52
C SER A 163 14.96 -15.04 22.25
N TYR A 164 16.14 -15.66 22.31
CA TYR A 164 16.27 -17.11 22.13
C TYR A 164 15.48 -17.94 23.14
N ARG A 165 15.22 -17.40 24.34
CA ARG A 165 14.37 -18.05 25.35
C ARG A 165 12.91 -18.06 24.92
N GLU A 166 12.39 -16.91 24.50
CA GLU A 166 11.00 -16.77 24.04
C GLU A 166 10.75 -17.59 22.77
N ILE A 167 11.73 -17.65 21.86
CA ILE A 167 11.68 -18.51 20.68
C ILE A 167 11.59 -19.99 21.09
N GLY A 168 12.42 -20.41 22.06
CA GLY A 168 12.38 -21.78 22.58
C GLY A 168 11.03 -22.13 23.19
N GLU A 169 10.46 -21.23 23.98
CA GLU A 169 9.12 -21.40 24.57
C GLU A 169 8.05 -21.52 23.49
N ARG A 170 8.08 -20.66 22.46
CA ARG A 170 7.06 -20.62 21.40
C ARG A 170 7.13 -21.82 20.44
N LEU A 171 8.33 -22.31 20.18
CA LEU A 171 8.55 -23.47 19.29
C LEU A 171 8.61 -24.80 20.05
N PHE A 172 8.45 -24.79 21.38
CA PHE A 172 8.62 -25.96 22.26
C PHE A 172 10.01 -26.62 22.13
N LEU A 173 11.06 -25.79 22.09
CA LEU A 173 12.46 -26.19 21.91
C LEU A 173 13.34 -25.70 23.06
N SER A 174 14.47 -26.41 23.28
CA SER A 174 15.51 -25.90 24.18
C SER A 174 16.23 -24.68 23.58
N VAL A 175 16.74 -23.79 24.43
CA VAL A 175 17.54 -22.62 23.99
C VAL A 175 18.77 -23.05 23.16
N ASN A 176 19.37 -24.20 23.47
CA ASN A 176 20.49 -24.73 22.68
C ASN A 176 20.06 -25.16 21.29
N THR A 177 18.86 -25.76 21.16
CA THR A 177 18.29 -26.12 19.86
C THR A 177 18.01 -24.88 19.01
N VAL A 178 17.46 -23.82 19.62
CA VAL A 178 17.26 -22.53 18.94
C VAL A 178 18.59 -21.93 18.46
N LYS A 179 19.64 -21.96 19.29
CA LYS A 179 20.98 -21.50 18.90
C LYS A 179 21.56 -22.32 17.75
N SER A 180 21.31 -23.64 17.72
CA SER A 180 21.73 -24.50 16.60
C SER A 180 21.02 -24.11 15.30
N TYR A 181 19.70 -23.91 15.32
CA TYR A 181 18.95 -23.43 14.15
C TYR A 181 19.43 -22.04 13.70
N GLN A 182 19.62 -21.11 14.64
CA GLN A 182 20.15 -19.78 14.34
C GLN A 182 21.53 -19.83 13.67
N LYS A 183 22.43 -20.70 14.16
CA LYS A 183 23.77 -20.87 13.59
C LYS A 183 23.70 -21.36 12.14
N ASN A 184 22.90 -22.39 11.87
CA ASN A 184 22.75 -22.94 10.52
C ASN A 184 22.07 -21.94 9.57
N LEU A 185 20.98 -21.31 10.03
CA LEU A 185 20.31 -20.21 9.35
C LEU A 185 21.29 -19.11 8.93
N PHE A 186 22.12 -18.62 9.85
CA PHE A 186 23.08 -17.54 9.59
C PHE A 186 24.14 -17.95 8.58
N ALA A 187 24.62 -19.19 8.64
CA ALA A 187 25.55 -19.73 7.65
C ALA A 187 24.92 -19.78 6.24
N LYS A 188 23.66 -20.20 6.13
CA LYS A 188 22.94 -20.28 4.84
C LYS A 188 22.71 -18.92 4.20
N ILE A 189 22.29 -17.92 4.99
CA ILE A 189 21.98 -16.57 4.49
C ILE A 189 23.19 -15.62 4.47
N GLY A 190 24.37 -16.07 4.94
CA GLY A 190 25.58 -15.25 5.01
C GLY A 190 25.54 -14.13 6.06
N ALA A 191 24.73 -14.27 7.11
CA ALA A 191 24.62 -13.27 8.17
C ALA A 191 25.59 -13.55 9.32
N SER A 192 26.23 -12.51 9.84
CA SER A 192 27.09 -12.58 11.05
C SER A 192 26.38 -12.10 12.32
N SER A 193 25.20 -11.50 12.20
CA SER A 193 24.44 -10.94 13.31
C SER A 193 22.94 -11.00 13.04
N ARG A 194 22.14 -10.91 14.11
CA ARG A 194 20.67 -10.79 14.02
C ARG A 194 20.26 -9.62 13.12
N HIS A 195 20.92 -8.48 13.26
CA HIS A 195 20.61 -7.30 12.47
C HIS A 195 20.83 -7.56 10.97
N GLN A 196 21.94 -8.22 10.59
CA GLN A 196 22.18 -8.62 9.21
C GLN A 196 21.16 -9.66 8.72
N ALA A 197 20.81 -10.65 9.55
CA ALA A 197 19.81 -11.66 9.19
C ALA A 197 18.44 -11.03 8.91
N VAL A 198 17.98 -10.15 9.80
CA VAL A 198 16.71 -9.42 9.66
C VAL A 198 16.74 -8.47 8.46
N SER A 199 17.84 -7.75 8.26
CA SER A 199 18.03 -6.87 7.11
C SER A 199 18.00 -7.64 5.79
N TRP A 200 18.64 -8.81 5.72
CA TRP A 200 18.66 -9.67 4.55
C TRP A 200 17.25 -10.13 4.13
N VAL A 201 16.39 -10.43 5.10
CA VAL A 201 14.99 -10.82 4.86
C VAL A 201 14.18 -9.66 4.29
N ARG A 202 14.32 -8.47 4.88
CA ARG A 202 13.55 -7.27 4.48
C ARG A 202 14.05 -6.60 3.20
N GLY A 203 14.90 -7.27 2.41
CA GLY A 203 15.45 -6.73 1.17
C GLY A 203 16.46 -5.60 1.39
N GLY A 204 17.23 -5.67 2.47
CA GLY A 204 18.27 -4.69 2.82
C GLY A 204 19.21 -4.41 1.66
N ARG A 205 19.27 -3.12 1.28
CA ARG A 205 20.22 -2.53 0.33
C ARG A 205 21.67 -2.80 0.70
#